data_AF-A0A4U6RD20-F1
#
_entry.id   AF-A0A4U6RD20-F1
#
_cell.length_a   1.000
_cell.length_b   1.000
_cell.length_c   1.000
_cell.angle_alpha   90.00
_cell.angle_beta   90.00
_cell.angle_gamma   90.00
#
_symmetry.space_group_name_H-M   'P 1'
#
loop_
_entity.id
_entity.type
_entity.pdbx_description
1 polymer ?
#
loop_
_entity_poly.entity_id
_entity_poly.type
_entity_poly.pdbx_seq_one_letter_code
_entity_poly.pdbx_strand_id
1 'polypeptide(L)'
;MKRLVNPLHISRFLQVYDDDAAKKGIKLSIGFDFSKYVSITRATPTKGPTYPNFRPDRSLIKPGEGFWMMGVDKNNEVAALQAVRLYDLSRSKFQEHLQCLRAFYSDPTIHAHPQDTCTCIAPSAMKMMGQVAYHGDAWVRSDYRGSGMPKIMAGVAFGVSFAM
;
A
#
# COMPACT_ATOMS: atom_id res chain seq x y z
N MET A 1 6.63 23.41 -3.73
CA MET A 1 6.70 22.48 -2.59
C MET A 1 8.18 22.20 -2.29
N LYS A 2 8.68 22.56 -1.10
CA LYS A 2 10.03 22.11 -0.67
C LYS A 2 9.95 20.61 -0.44
N ARG A 3 10.75 19.80 -1.17
CA ARG A 3 10.91 18.38 -0.83
C ARG A 3 11.50 18.31 0.59
N LEU A 4 10.74 17.73 1.52
CA LEU A 4 11.12 17.62 2.93
C LEU A 4 12.34 16.70 3.12
N VAL A 5 12.63 15.84 2.14
CA VAL A 5 13.69 14.82 2.23
C VAL A 5 14.51 14.80 0.94
N ASN A 6 15.83 14.66 1.08
CA ASN A 6 16.76 14.53 -0.04
C ASN A 6 16.55 13.18 -0.77
N PRO A 7 16.34 13.17 -2.10
CA PRO A 7 16.17 11.94 -2.87
C PRO A 7 17.31 10.91 -2.70
N LEU A 8 18.55 11.36 -2.50
CA LEU A 8 19.68 10.47 -2.24
C LEU A 8 19.55 9.74 -0.90
N HIS A 9 18.99 10.39 0.13
CA HIS A 9 18.75 9.73 1.41
C HIS A 9 17.67 8.66 1.29
N ILE A 10 16.61 8.94 0.52
CA ILE A 10 15.55 7.97 0.27
C ILE A 10 16.09 6.77 -0.52
N SER A 11 16.87 7.03 -1.57
CA SER A 11 17.49 5.95 -2.37
C SER A 11 18.36 5.04 -1.51
N ARG A 12 19.20 5.59 -0.64
CA ARG A 12 20.05 4.81 0.28
C ARG A 12 19.23 4.05 1.32
N PHE A 13 18.16 4.66 1.83
CA PHE A 13 17.24 4.00 2.75
C PHE A 13 16.53 2.80 2.09
N LEU A 14 16.05 2.96 0.86
CA LEU A 14 15.41 1.89 0.09
C LEU A 14 16.39 0.77 -0.25
N GLN A 15 17.64 1.10 -0.57
CA GLN A 15 18.69 0.11 -0.87
C GLN A 15 18.88 -0.89 0.27
N VAL A 16 18.85 -0.46 1.53
CA VAL A 16 18.97 -1.37 2.69
C VAL A 16 17.91 -2.47 2.66
N TYR A 17 16.67 -2.14 2.31
CA TYR A 17 15.58 -3.11 2.25
C TYR A 17 15.60 -3.95 0.97
N ASP A 18 16.04 -3.38 -0.15
CA ASP A 18 16.25 -4.14 -1.39
C ASP A 18 17.36 -5.19 -1.22
N ASP A 19 18.48 -4.82 -0.59
CA ASP A 19 19.57 -5.74 -0.26
C ASP A 19 19.11 -6.85 0.69
N ASP A 20 18.29 -6.53 1.70
CA ASP A 20 17.74 -7.51 2.64
C ASP A 20 16.73 -8.46 1.98
N ALA A 21 15.98 -7.99 0.97
CA ALA A 21 15.14 -8.85 0.14
C ALA A 21 15.98 -9.76 -0.74
N ALA A 22 17.02 -9.22 -1.38
CA ALA A 22 17.94 -9.98 -2.23
C ALA A 22 18.65 -11.10 -1.47
N LYS A 23 19.08 -10.86 -0.22
CA LYS A 23 19.63 -11.91 0.68
C LYS A 23 18.66 -13.06 0.95
N LYS A 24 17.35 -12.82 0.81
CA LYS A 24 16.29 -13.83 0.95
C LYS A 24 15.90 -14.46 -0.39
N GLY A 25 16.63 -14.15 -1.47
CA GLY A 25 16.32 -14.61 -2.82
C GLY A 25 15.05 -13.95 -3.40
N ILE A 26 14.66 -12.78 -2.89
CA ILE A 26 13.50 -12.03 -3.36
C ILE A 26 13.97 -10.81 -4.16
N LYS A 27 13.47 -10.68 -5.39
CA LYS A 27 13.60 -9.48 -6.20
C LYS A 27 12.36 -8.60 -6.01
N LEU A 28 12.55 -7.36 -5.59
CA LEU A 28 11.47 -6.41 -5.42
C LEU A 28 11.17 -5.63 -6.71
N SER A 29 9.93 -5.17 -6.83
CA SER A 29 9.47 -4.28 -7.89
C SER A 29 8.36 -3.38 -7.37
N ILE A 30 8.39 -2.12 -7.77
CA ILE A 30 7.37 -1.12 -7.45
C ILE A 30 6.61 -0.80 -8.74
N GLY A 31 5.30 -0.65 -8.64
CA GLY A 31 4.48 -0.21 -9.76
C GLY A 31 3.36 0.73 -9.35
N PHE A 32 2.77 1.38 -10.36
CA PHE A 32 1.80 2.46 -10.20
C PHE A 32 0.48 2.18 -10.94
N ASP A 33 0.44 1.15 -11.80
CA ASP A 33 -0.77 0.69 -12.45
C ASP A 33 -1.50 -0.31 -11.55
N PHE A 34 -2.59 0.14 -10.93
CA PHE A 34 -3.39 -0.70 -10.03
C PHE A 34 -4.29 -1.70 -10.75
N SER A 35 -4.57 -1.53 -12.04
CA SER A 35 -5.26 -2.56 -12.84
C SER A 35 -4.35 -3.77 -13.03
N LYS A 36 -3.05 -3.51 -13.26
CA LYS A 36 -2.01 -4.56 -13.25
C LYS A 36 -1.89 -5.21 -11.87
N TYR A 37 -1.89 -4.43 -10.79
CA TYR A 37 -1.83 -4.98 -9.43
C TYR A 37 -2.99 -5.93 -9.13
N VAL A 38 -4.23 -5.53 -9.45
CA VAL A 38 -5.42 -6.38 -9.28
C VAL A 38 -5.30 -7.67 -10.11
N SER A 39 -4.71 -7.61 -11.30
CA SER A 39 -4.47 -8.81 -12.12
C SER A 39 -3.45 -9.75 -11.47
N ILE A 40 -2.37 -9.21 -10.91
CA ILE A 40 -1.34 -9.97 -10.17
C ILE A 40 -1.97 -10.65 -8.94
N THR A 41 -2.71 -9.90 -8.12
CA THR A 41 -3.28 -10.42 -6.86
C THR A 41 -4.30 -11.52 -7.12
N ARG A 42 -5.14 -11.38 -8.17
CA ARG A 42 -6.09 -12.43 -8.60
C ARG A 42 -5.41 -13.70 -9.08
N ALA A 43 -4.26 -13.57 -9.77
CA ALA A 43 -3.49 -14.70 -10.25
C ALA A 43 -2.62 -15.36 -9.16
N THR A 44 -2.45 -14.73 -8.00
CA THR A 44 -1.59 -15.21 -6.92
C THR A 44 -2.33 -16.21 -6.04
N PRO A 45 -1.88 -17.49 -5.96
CA PRO A 45 -2.52 -18.48 -5.10
C PRO A 45 -2.52 -18.05 -3.64
N THR A 46 -3.61 -18.37 -2.92
CA THR A 46 -3.81 -18.05 -1.48
C THR A 46 -3.89 -16.56 -1.13
N LYS A 47 -3.70 -15.64 -2.08
CA LYS A 47 -3.97 -14.21 -1.89
C LYS A 47 -5.48 -14.00 -1.98
N GLY A 48 -6.06 -13.48 -0.90
CA GLY A 48 -7.48 -13.06 -0.92
C GLY A 48 -7.72 -11.87 -1.88
N PRO A 49 -8.98 -11.57 -2.21
CA PRO A 49 -9.33 -10.45 -3.08
C PRO A 49 -8.66 -9.14 -2.63
N THR A 50 -8.18 -8.34 -3.58
CA THR A 50 -7.65 -6.99 -3.29
C THR A 50 -8.72 -6.12 -2.66
N TYR A 51 -8.36 -5.44 -1.57
CA TYR A 51 -9.26 -4.56 -0.85
C TYR A 51 -9.79 -3.41 -1.75
N PRO A 52 -11.02 -2.92 -1.52
CA PRO A 52 -11.64 -1.91 -2.39
C PRO A 52 -10.82 -0.63 -2.60
N ASN A 53 -10.08 -0.20 -1.57
CA ASN A 53 -9.22 0.98 -1.65
C ASN A 53 -8.00 0.82 -2.58
N PHE A 54 -7.69 -0.39 -3.05
CA PHE A 54 -6.62 -0.63 -4.02
C PHE A 54 -7.16 -1.13 -5.38
N ARG A 55 -8.46 -0.92 -5.61
CA ARG A 55 -9.19 -1.34 -6.80
C ARG A 55 -9.66 -0.12 -7.58
N PRO A 56 -9.09 0.17 -8.77
CA PRO A 56 -9.48 1.33 -9.57
C PRO A 56 -10.96 1.35 -9.98
N ASP A 57 -11.60 0.17 -10.04
CA ASP A 57 -13.03 0.03 -10.33
C ASP A 57 -13.96 0.44 -9.17
N ARG A 58 -13.40 0.65 -7.97
CA ARG A 58 -14.14 0.99 -6.74
C ARG A 58 -13.70 2.31 -6.14
N SER A 59 -12.40 2.56 -6.16
CA SER A 59 -11.77 3.78 -5.73
C SER A 59 -10.76 4.17 -6.80
N LEU A 60 -11.06 5.20 -7.58
CA LEU A 60 -10.15 5.74 -8.59
C LEU A 60 -8.83 6.13 -7.91
N ILE A 61 -7.72 5.67 -8.50
CA ILE A 61 -6.36 5.95 -8.04
C ILE A 61 -5.66 6.71 -9.15
N LYS A 62 -5.50 8.02 -8.99
CA LYS A 62 -4.82 8.83 -10.00
C LYS A 62 -3.30 8.66 -9.90
N PRO A 63 -2.55 8.99 -10.97
CA PRO A 63 -1.10 9.05 -10.88
C PRO A 63 -0.64 9.91 -9.70
N GLY A 64 0.24 9.36 -8.86
CA GLY A 64 0.72 10.02 -7.64
C GLY A 64 -0.10 9.74 -6.37
N GLU A 65 -1.25 9.08 -6.45
CA GLU A 65 -2.11 8.79 -5.28
C GLU A 65 -1.88 7.39 -4.68
N GLY A 66 -0.83 6.69 -5.12
CA GLY A 66 -0.46 5.39 -4.59
C GLY A 66 0.54 4.63 -5.44
N PHE A 67 0.99 3.51 -4.89
CA PHE A 67 1.86 2.55 -5.54
C PHE A 67 1.66 1.16 -4.92
N TRP A 68 2.19 0.13 -5.56
CA TRP A 68 2.24 -1.22 -5.03
C TRP A 68 3.66 -1.77 -5.10
N MET A 69 3.93 -2.79 -4.27
CA MET A 69 5.18 -3.53 -4.30
C MET A 69 4.88 -5.01 -4.49
N MET A 70 5.68 -5.64 -5.35
CA MET A 70 5.71 -7.08 -5.55
C MET A 70 7.13 -7.59 -5.28
N GLY A 71 7.24 -8.68 -4.53
CA GLY A 71 8.46 -9.47 -4.42
C GLY A 71 8.28 -10.80 -5.13
N VAL A 72 9.23 -11.18 -5.97
CA VAL A 72 9.26 -12.49 -6.63
C VAL A 72 10.50 -13.28 -6.20
N ASP A 73 10.36 -14.59 -6.10
CA ASP A 73 11.49 -15.47 -5.80
C ASP A 73 12.35 -15.77 -7.04
N LYS A 74 13.35 -16.65 -6.88
CA LYS A 74 14.26 -17.09 -7.95
C LYS A 74 13.57 -17.77 -9.14
N ASN A 75 12.36 -18.28 -8.95
CA ASN A 75 11.54 -18.92 -10.00
C ASN A 75 10.59 -17.91 -10.66
N ASN A 76 10.69 -16.63 -10.32
CA ASN A 76 9.76 -15.56 -10.69
C ASN A 76 8.33 -15.77 -10.15
N GLU A 77 8.17 -16.54 -9.07
CA GLU A 77 6.88 -16.70 -8.41
C GLU A 77 6.67 -15.62 -7.36
N VAL A 78 5.43 -15.13 -7.25
CA VAL A 78 5.06 -14.08 -6.30
C VAL A 78 5.20 -14.57 -4.86
N ALA A 79 6.04 -13.89 -4.08
CA ALA A 79 6.35 -14.20 -2.69
C ALA A 79 5.86 -13.14 -1.69
N ALA A 80 5.71 -11.89 -2.15
CA ALA A 80 5.21 -10.79 -1.33
C ALA A 80 4.42 -9.78 -2.16
N LEU A 81 3.34 -9.27 -1.60
CA LEU A 81 2.50 -8.21 -2.19
C LEU A 81 2.11 -7.20 -1.12
N GLN A 82 2.09 -5.93 -1.48
CA GLN A 82 1.49 -4.85 -0.68
C GLN A 82 1.06 -3.71 -1.60
N ALA A 83 0.19 -2.84 -1.09
CA ALA A 83 -0.17 -1.61 -1.75
C ALA A 83 -0.24 -0.44 -0.75
N VAL A 84 -0.02 0.76 -1.26
CA VAL A 84 -0.06 1.99 -0.50
C VAL A 84 -0.92 3.01 -1.24
N ARG A 85 -1.85 3.63 -0.51
CA ARG A 85 -2.61 4.80 -0.97
C ARG A 85 -2.04 6.06 -0.31
N LEU A 86 -1.92 7.12 -1.08
CA LEU A 86 -1.57 8.45 -0.59
C LEU A 86 -2.82 9.32 -0.61
N TYR A 87 -3.25 9.79 0.55
CA TYR A 87 -4.41 10.64 0.71
C TYR A 87 -3.99 12.05 1.09
N ASP A 88 -4.55 13.05 0.41
CA ASP A 88 -4.53 14.43 0.88
C ASP A 88 -5.74 14.67 1.80
N LEU A 89 -5.46 14.69 3.10
CA LEU A 89 -6.42 14.93 4.17
C LEU A 89 -6.15 16.29 4.82
N SER A 90 -5.72 17.29 4.06
CA SER A 90 -5.52 18.66 4.55
C SER A 90 -6.80 19.29 5.14
N ARG A 91 -7.98 18.77 4.77
CA ARG A 91 -9.30 19.31 5.17
C ARG A 91 -10.16 18.36 6.01
N SER A 92 -9.66 17.17 6.35
CA SER A 92 -10.42 16.18 7.12
C SER A 92 -9.48 15.32 7.95
N LYS A 93 -9.98 14.70 9.02
CA LYS A 93 -9.19 13.73 9.77
C LYS A 93 -9.17 12.38 9.07
N PHE A 94 -8.10 11.61 9.27
CA PHE A 94 -8.02 10.24 8.75
C PHE A 94 -9.16 9.35 9.28
N GLN A 95 -9.55 9.53 10.55
CA GLN A 95 -10.72 8.87 11.11
C GLN A 95 -11.99 9.13 10.30
N GLU A 96 -12.28 10.40 10.01
CA GLU A 96 -13.47 10.80 9.24
C GLU A 96 -13.44 10.19 7.84
N HIS A 97 -12.27 10.21 7.19
CA HIS A 97 -12.07 9.63 5.86
C HIS A 97 -12.34 8.11 5.82
N LEU A 98 -11.95 7.38 6.87
CA LEU A 98 -12.26 5.96 7.03
C LEU A 98 -13.76 5.73 7.30
N GLN A 99 -14.33 6.46 8.26
CA GLN A 99 -15.71 6.25 8.71
C GLN A 99 -16.76 6.64 7.66
N CYS A 100 -16.47 7.63 6.81
CA CYS A 100 -17.32 7.96 5.65
C CYS A 100 -17.07 7.03 4.45
N LEU A 101 -16.26 5.99 4.62
CA LEU A 101 -15.89 4.97 3.62
C LEU A 101 -15.17 5.49 2.37
N ARG A 102 -14.80 6.78 2.32
CA ARG A 102 -14.10 7.38 1.17
C ARG A 102 -12.68 6.84 0.97
N ALA A 103 -12.09 6.26 2.02
CA ALA A 103 -10.86 5.49 1.89
C ALA A 103 -11.05 4.27 0.98
N PHE A 104 -12.23 3.65 0.98
CA PHE A 104 -12.52 2.39 0.28
C PHE A 104 -13.18 2.59 -1.07
N TYR A 105 -13.95 3.66 -1.22
CA TYR A 105 -14.78 3.92 -2.40
C TYR A 105 -14.67 5.39 -2.84
N SER A 106 -14.57 5.64 -4.15
CA SER A 106 -14.62 7.02 -4.67
C SER A 106 -15.96 7.67 -4.41
N ASP A 107 -17.04 6.91 -4.61
CA ASP A 107 -18.40 7.28 -4.22
C ASP A 107 -19.00 6.16 -3.37
N PRO A 108 -18.98 6.30 -2.03
CA PRO A 108 -19.60 5.35 -1.12
C PRO A 108 -21.10 5.15 -1.37
N THR A 109 -21.81 6.14 -1.91
CA THR A 109 -23.27 6.02 -2.15
C THR A 109 -23.59 5.05 -3.30
N ILE A 110 -22.65 4.86 -4.22
CA ILE A 110 -22.80 3.98 -5.38
C ILE A 110 -22.14 2.62 -5.11
N HIS A 111 -20.97 2.61 -4.47
CA HIS A 111 -20.11 1.42 -4.42
C HIS A 111 -20.11 0.68 -3.09
N ALA A 112 -20.49 1.32 -1.98
CA ALA A 112 -20.57 0.65 -0.70
C ALA A 112 -21.84 -0.19 -0.61
N HIS A 113 -21.75 -1.36 0.02
CA HIS A 113 -22.95 -2.10 0.39
C HIS A 113 -23.68 -1.34 1.52
N PRO A 114 -25.03 -1.39 1.62
CA PRO A 114 -25.75 -0.71 2.70
C PRO A 114 -25.36 -1.12 4.12
N GLN A 115 -24.72 -2.28 4.28
CA GLN A 115 -24.20 -2.78 5.56
C GLN A 115 -22.71 -2.50 5.77
N ASP A 116 -22.02 -1.92 4.78
CA ASP A 116 -20.63 -1.53 4.94
C ASP A 116 -20.56 -0.41 5.98
N THR A 117 -19.82 -0.64 7.04
CA THR A 117 -19.57 0.35 8.07
C THR A 117 -18.09 0.30 8.44
N CYS A 118 -17.55 1.45 8.85
CA CYS A 118 -16.20 1.53 9.38
C CYS A 118 -16.26 2.37 10.65
N THR A 119 -15.80 1.78 11.75
CA THR A 119 -15.65 2.49 13.03
C THR A 119 -14.17 2.58 13.33
N CYS A 120 -13.64 3.80 13.37
CA CYS A 120 -12.23 4.02 13.64
C CYS A 120 -12.06 4.53 15.08
N ILE A 121 -11.60 3.63 15.96
CA ILE A 121 -11.41 3.91 17.39
C ILE A 121 -9.98 4.33 17.75
N ALA A 122 -9.06 4.37 16.77
CA ALA A 122 -7.66 4.68 17.00
C ALA A 122 -7.47 6.18 17.33
N PRO A 123 -6.94 6.55 18.51
CA PRO A 123 -6.77 7.95 18.90
C PRO A 123 -5.85 8.74 17.96
N SER A 124 -4.86 8.08 17.36
CA SER A 124 -3.97 8.70 16.37
C SER A 124 -4.71 9.13 15.11
N ALA A 125 -5.68 8.34 14.64
CA ALA A 125 -6.45 8.66 13.43
C ALA A 125 -7.33 9.90 13.60
N MET A 126 -7.71 10.23 14.83
CA MET A 126 -8.46 11.45 15.18
C MET A 126 -7.61 12.72 15.06
N LYS A 127 -6.28 12.58 14.99
CA LYS A 127 -5.31 13.69 14.92
C LYS A 127 -4.55 13.72 13.59
N MET A 128 -4.58 12.65 12.81
CA MET A 128 -3.90 12.57 11.52
C MET A 128 -4.62 13.39 10.45
N MET A 129 -3.91 14.35 9.88
CA MET A 129 -4.34 15.24 8.79
C MET A 129 -3.15 15.51 7.85
N GLY A 130 -3.41 16.11 6.70
CA GLY A 130 -2.40 16.38 5.67
C GLY A 130 -2.13 15.17 4.78
N GLN A 131 -0.88 14.97 4.35
CA GLN A 131 -0.51 13.83 3.50
C GLN A 131 -0.41 12.56 4.35
N VAL A 132 -1.26 11.57 4.05
CA VAL A 132 -1.34 10.31 4.80
C VAL A 132 -1.11 9.13 3.86
N ALA A 133 -0.09 8.32 4.17
CA ALA A 133 0.16 7.05 3.49
C ALA A 133 -0.57 5.91 4.22
N TYR A 134 -1.54 5.30 3.54
CA TYR A 134 -2.25 4.11 4.00
C TYR A 134 -1.64 2.86 3.38
N HIS A 135 -0.87 2.12 4.19
CA HIS A 135 -0.25 0.86 3.82
C HIS A 135 -1.21 -0.32 4.12
N GLY A 136 -1.49 -1.14 3.11
CA GLY A 136 -2.39 -2.29 3.22
C GLY A 136 -2.22 -3.31 2.09
N ASP A 137 -3.25 -4.15 1.90
CA ASP A 137 -3.26 -5.32 1.00
C ASP A 137 -2.04 -6.25 1.15
N ALA A 138 -1.42 -6.22 2.33
CA ALA A 138 -0.19 -6.95 2.61
C ALA A 138 -0.45 -8.46 2.59
N TRP A 139 0.40 -9.18 1.88
CA TRP A 139 0.40 -10.63 1.82
C TRP A 139 1.83 -11.12 1.64
N VAL A 140 2.14 -12.22 2.31
CA VAL A 140 3.42 -12.93 2.22
C VAL A 140 3.10 -14.41 2.04
N ARG A 141 3.75 -15.04 1.06
CA ARG A 141 3.65 -16.48 0.81
C ARG A 141 4.11 -17.25 2.06
N SER A 142 3.48 -18.40 2.34
CA SER A 142 3.61 -19.10 3.62
C SER A 142 5.04 -19.44 4.01
N ASP A 143 5.87 -19.84 3.05
CA ASP A 143 7.30 -20.17 3.20
C ASP A 143 8.18 -18.96 3.58
N TYR A 144 7.75 -17.73 3.26
CA TYR A 144 8.45 -16.50 3.64
C TYR A 144 7.93 -15.86 4.92
N ARG A 145 6.85 -16.38 5.53
CA ARG A 145 6.35 -15.86 6.81
C ARG A 145 7.34 -16.15 7.94
N GLY A 146 7.44 -15.25 8.92
CA GLY A 146 8.44 -15.35 9.99
C GLY A 146 9.88 -15.00 9.57
N SER A 147 10.16 -14.84 8.27
CA SER A 147 11.50 -14.51 7.78
C SER A 147 11.89 -13.02 7.92
N GLY A 148 10.97 -12.18 8.42
CA GLY A 148 11.15 -10.72 8.49
C GLY A 148 10.70 -9.94 7.25
N MET A 149 10.07 -10.60 6.25
CA MET A 149 9.52 -9.91 5.06
C MET A 149 8.61 -8.71 5.37
N PRO A 150 7.71 -8.74 6.38
CA PRO A 150 6.90 -7.55 6.71
C PRO A 150 7.71 -6.30 7.07
N LYS A 151 8.89 -6.46 7.68
CA LYS A 151 9.80 -5.35 7.99
C LYS A 151 10.36 -4.73 6.72
N ILE A 152 10.77 -5.56 5.76
CA ILE A 152 11.26 -5.12 4.45
C ILE A 152 10.14 -4.37 3.71
N MET A 153 8.94 -4.97 3.67
CA MET A 153 7.76 -4.37 3.04
C MET A 153 7.46 -2.99 3.61
N ALA A 154 7.40 -2.85 4.94
CA ALA A 154 7.15 -1.58 5.61
C ALA A 154 8.25 -0.54 5.32
N GLY A 155 9.52 -0.96 5.31
CA GLY A 155 10.65 -0.11 4.94
C GLY A 155 10.51 0.47 3.53
N VAL A 156 10.21 -0.38 2.55
CA VAL A 156 9.97 0.07 1.17
C VAL A 156 8.75 0.98 1.09
N ALA A 157 7.64 0.62 1.76
CA ALA A 157 6.43 1.44 1.79
C ALA A 157 6.72 2.85 2.32
N PHE A 158 7.46 2.98 3.42
CA PHE A 158 7.84 4.28 3.97
C PHE A 158 8.75 5.06 3.01
N GLY A 159 9.82 4.44 2.53
CA GLY A 159 10.78 5.11 1.65
C GLY A 159 10.12 5.66 0.38
N VAL A 160 9.31 4.84 -0.30
CA VAL A 160 8.61 5.27 -1.52
C VAL A 160 7.56 6.33 -1.21
N SER A 161 6.81 6.21 -0.11
CA SER A 161 5.82 7.22 0.28
C SER A 161 6.45 8.60 0.54
N PHE A 162 7.68 8.66 1.06
CA PHE A 162 8.41 9.92 1.24
C PHE A 162 8.97 10.51 -0.06
N ALA A 163 9.13 9.70 -1.12
CA ALA A 163 9.64 10.16 -2.41
C ALA A 163 8.55 10.75 -3.31
N MET A 164 7.30 10.37 -3.08
CA MET A 164 6.11 10.84 -3.80
C MET A 164 5.60 12.15 -3.21
#